data_AF-A0A5N6X040-F1
#
_entry.id   AF-A0A5N6X040-F1
#
_cell.length_a   1.000
_cell.length_b   1.000
_cell.length_c   1.000
_cell.angle_alpha   90.00
_cell.angle_beta   90.00
_cell.angle_gamma   90.00
#
_symmetry.space_group_name_H-M   'P 1'
#
loop_
_entity.id
_entity.type
_entity.pdbx_description
1 polymer ?
#
loop_
_entity_poly.entity_id
_entity_poly.type
_entity_poly.pdbx_seq_one_letter_code
_entity_poly.pdbx_strand_id
1 'polypeptide(L)'
;MRWCLPLSDSLVLTQQCENRRYAWFPQLLVLCIITGSAGPQFDFQSSSVGSSDEVNAKRLAFFSLCLSVALAWAPLAADYYVYYPPTIRRWRTWSMTTIGGCLAMIITLLLGVGLGSGVAKNPKWAETYDGTPASLLMAGYGRLGGFGKFCAFINVVTVVSSNAPGSYSMAMNFQMLGNVWSKIPRPVFTVTTTVIYTACAIGGRDFLYDIFKSFLPLIGYWIIIWFTIVAEEDLIFRRSKGYDWSAWNCRQRLPVGVAAALAFLVGWAGAIIGMDQAYYTGPIGKAVNGGCDLGIWLGFGFTALVFPPLRKLELRVIGR
;
A
#
# COMPACT_ATOMS: atom_id res chain seq x y z
N MET A 1 -7.56 -23.25 -20.17
CA MET A 1 -6.39 -22.96 -21.04
C MET A 1 -5.15 -22.97 -20.16
N ARG A 2 -4.19 -23.86 -20.46
CA ARG A 2 -2.91 -23.97 -19.74
C ARG A 2 -2.03 -22.81 -20.19
N TRP A 3 -1.81 -21.84 -19.32
CA TRP A 3 -0.71 -20.90 -19.48
C TRP A 3 0.59 -21.69 -19.29
N CYS A 4 1.24 -22.10 -20.38
CA CYS A 4 2.63 -22.51 -20.34
C CYS A 4 3.46 -21.25 -20.08
N LEU A 5 3.72 -20.98 -18.80
CA LEU A 5 4.78 -20.06 -18.41
C LEU A 5 6.11 -20.62 -18.96
N PRO A 6 6.99 -19.78 -19.53
CA PRO A 6 8.33 -20.20 -19.88
C PRO A 6 9.04 -20.73 -18.62
N LEU A 7 9.86 -21.78 -18.78
CA LEU A 7 10.54 -22.51 -17.69
C LEU A 7 11.28 -21.61 -16.68
N SER A 8 11.75 -20.43 -17.12
CA SER A 8 12.39 -19.42 -16.25
C SER A 8 11.42 -18.77 -15.24
N ASP A 9 10.18 -18.52 -15.65
CA ASP A 9 9.17 -17.88 -14.80
C ASP A 9 8.66 -18.85 -13.73
N SER A 10 8.52 -20.13 -14.08
CA SER A 10 8.17 -21.17 -13.11
C SER A 10 9.24 -21.34 -12.02
N LEU A 11 10.53 -21.20 -12.36
CA LEU A 11 11.65 -21.36 -11.43
C LEU A 11 11.76 -20.19 -10.45
N VAL A 12 11.62 -18.95 -10.94
CA VAL A 12 11.58 -17.75 -10.08
C VAL A 12 10.37 -17.79 -9.14
N LEU A 13 9.21 -18.24 -9.63
CA LEU A 13 8.00 -18.38 -8.81
C LEU A 13 8.10 -19.51 -7.79
N THR A 14 8.68 -20.66 -8.13
CA THR A 14 8.91 -21.74 -7.14
C THR A 14 9.90 -21.30 -6.08
N GLN A 15 10.99 -20.62 -6.45
CA GLN A 15 11.95 -20.07 -5.50
C GLN A 15 11.31 -19.00 -4.61
N GLN A 16 10.44 -18.14 -5.15
CA GLN A 16 9.66 -17.19 -4.35
C GLN A 16 8.67 -17.89 -3.42
N CYS A 17 8.00 -18.96 -3.85
CA CYS A 17 7.08 -19.73 -3.02
C CYS A 17 7.80 -20.49 -1.90
N GLU A 18 8.95 -21.11 -2.18
CA GLU A 18 9.79 -21.75 -1.16
C GLU A 18 10.36 -20.73 -0.18
N ASN A 19 10.93 -19.63 -0.67
CA ASN A 19 11.42 -18.55 0.19
C ASN A 19 10.31 -17.93 1.03
N ARG A 20 9.09 -17.71 0.48
CA ARG A 20 7.93 -17.22 1.24
C ARG A 20 7.50 -18.16 2.35
N ARG A 21 7.71 -19.47 2.19
CA ARG A 21 7.33 -20.47 3.21
C ARG A 21 8.17 -20.37 4.49
N TYR A 22 9.39 -19.85 4.40
CA TYR A 22 10.34 -19.75 5.52
C TYR A 22 10.71 -18.31 5.93
N ALA A 23 10.61 -17.32 5.03
CA ALA A 23 11.06 -15.96 5.29
C ALA A 23 10.23 -15.18 6.33
N TRP A 24 8.96 -15.57 6.55
CA TRP A 24 8.11 -14.91 7.54
C TRP A 24 8.52 -15.20 8.98
N PHE A 25 9.16 -16.35 9.24
CA PHE A 25 9.45 -16.81 10.60
C PHE A 25 10.57 -16.01 11.27
N PRO A 26 11.75 -15.77 10.64
CA PRO A 26 12.77 -14.89 11.20
C PRO A 26 12.24 -13.48 11.47
N GLN A 27 11.39 -12.96 10.57
CA GLN A 27 10.81 -11.64 10.73
C GLN A 27 9.88 -11.58 11.95
N LEU A 28 9.00 -12.55 12.10
CA LEU A 28 8.12 -12.62 13.26
C LEU A 28 8.90 -12.72 14.57
N LEU A 29 9.97 -13.53 14.62
CA LEU A 29 10.83 -13.63 15.79
C LEU A 29 11.46 -12.29 16.16
N VAL A 30 12.02 -11.58 15.18
CA VAL A 30 12.66 -10.28 15.38
C VAL A 30 11.66 -9.21 15.84
N LEU A 31 10.42 -9.26 15.35
CA LEU A 31 9.30 -8.43 15.82
C LEU A 31 8.88 -8.76 17.27
N CYS A 32 8.85 -10.05 17.64
CA CYS A 32 8.60 -10.46 19.02
C CYS A 32 9.73 -10.00 19.98
N ILE A 33 10.99 -10.10 19.54
CA ILE A 33 12.16 -9.68 20.32
C ILE A 33 12.14 -8.17 20.60
N ILE A 34 11.86 -7.34 19.58
CA ILE A 34 11.74 -5.89 19.80
C ILE A 34 10.55 -5.55 20.69
N THR A 35 9.42 -6.26 20.53
CA THR A 35 8.25 -6.07 21.40
C THR A 35 8.59 -6.38 22.86
N GLY A 36 9.32 -7.47 23.13
CA GLY A 36 9.77 -7.81 24.48
C GLY A 36 10.80 -6.84 25.06
N SER A 37 11.70 -6.33 24.21
CA SER A 37 12.71 -5.32 24.58
C SER A 37 12.10 -3.97 24.94
N ALA A 38 11.26 -3.47 24.03
CA ALA A 38 10.71 -2.12 24.05
C ALA A 38 9.42 -2.03 24.88
N GLY A 39 8.72 -3.15 25.08
CA GLY A 39 7.45 -3.25 25.79
C GLY A 39 7.40 -2.54 27.15
N PRO A 40 8.40 -2.71 28.03
CA PRO A 40 8.42 -2.00 29.32
C PRO A 40 8.53 -0.48 29.22
N GLN A 41 8.91 0.06 28.06
CA GLN A 41 9.07 1.49 27.82
C GLN A 41 7.89 2.10 27.05
N PHE A 42 6.93 1.28 26.61
CA PHE A 42 5.71 1.76 25.97
C PHE A 42 4.86 2.54 26.97
N ASP A 43 4.35 3.69 26.52
CA ASP A 43 3.38 4.45 27.28
C ASP A 43 1.95 4.10 26.83
N PHE A 44 1.12 3.72 27.78
CA PHE A 44 -0.30 3.42 27.61
C PHE A 44 -1.22 4.37 28.40
N GLN A 45 -0.64 5.28 29.19
CA GLN A 45 -1.36 6.10 30.18
C GLN A 45 -1.34 7.60 29.83
N SER A 46 -0.47 8.03 28.91
CA SER A 46 -0.43 9.40 28.43
C SER A 46 -1.76 9.83 27.81
N SER A 47 -2.36 10.89 28.35
CA SER A 47 -3.60 11.47 27.82
C SER A 47 -3.34 12.25 26.53
N SER A 48 -4.29 12.22 25.60
CA SER A 48 -4.21 13.00 24.37
C SER A 48 -4.22 14.50 24.67
N VAL A 49 -3.25 15.24 24.13
CA VAL A 49 -3.11 16.69 24.30
C VAL A 49 -3.78 17.43 23.13
N GLY A 50 -4.65 18.39 23.45
CA GLY A 50 -5.36 19.23 22.49
C GLY A 50 -6.83 19.43 22.84
N SER A 51 -7.51 20.27 22.07
CA SER A 51 -8.98 20.37 22.08
C SER A 51 -9.64 19.05 21.61
N SER A 52 -10.92 18.86 21.94
CA SER A 52 -11.67 17.66 21.49
C SER A 52 -11.62 17.46 19.98
N ASP A 53 -11.67 18.57 19.23
CA ASP A 53 -11.73 18.58 17.78
C ASP A 53 -10.38 18.21 17.17
N GLU A 54 -9.29 18.77 17.70
CA GLU A 54 -7.92 18.42 17.28
C GLU A 54 -7.60 16.94 17.53
N VAL A 55 -8.04 16.40 18.66
CA VAL A 55 -7.84 14.98 18.99
C VAL A 55 -8.61 14.10 18.00
N ASN A 56 -9.86 14.45 17.67
CA ASN A 56 -10.66 13.72 16.69
C ASN A 56 -10.08 13.81 15.27
N ALA A 57 -9.59 14.99 14.87
CA ALA A 57 -8.91 15.21 13.59
C ALA A 57 -7.68 14.31 13.44
N LYS A 58 -6.81 14.26 14.47
CA LYS A 58 -5.61 13.41 14.50
C LYS A 58 -5.96 11.92 14.48
N ARG A 59 -7.02 11.50 15.18
CA ARG A 59 -7.50 10.10 15.16
C ARG A 59 -7.96 9.70 13.76
N LEU A 60 -8.70 10.56 13.08
CA LEU A 60 -9.17 10.31 11.72
C LEU A 60 -8.00 10.27 10.73
N ALA A 61 -7.06 11.21 10.82
CA ALA A 61 -5.85 11.21 10.00
C ALA A 61 -5.02 9.93 10.20
N PHE A 62 -4.85 9.47 11.44
CA PHE A 62 -4.18 8.21 11.74
C PHE A 62 -4.92 7.00 11.15
N PHE A 63 -6.25 6.97 11.24
CA PHE A 63 -7.07 5.94 10.61
C PHE A 63 -6.92 5.93 9.08
N SER A 64 -6.96 7.11 8.44
CA SER A 64 -6.73 7.29 7.01
C SER A 64 -5.35 6.77 6.58
N LEU A 65 -4.31 7.02 7.38
CA LEU A 65 -2.96 6.51 7.12
C LEU A 65 -2.90 4.98 7.19
N CYS A 66 -3.48 4.38 8.23
CA CYS A 66 -3.57 2.92 8.37
C CYS A 66 -4.32 2.28 7.20
N LEU A 67 -5.43 2.90 6.77
CA LEU A 67 -6.21 2.45 5.62
C LEU A 67 -5.40 2.55 4.32
N SER A 68 -4.66 3.65 4.11
CA SER A 68 -3.84 3.86 2.91
C SER A 68 -2.80 2.77 2.71
N VAL A 69 -2.09 2.41 3.78
CA VAL A 69 -1.02 1.39 3.74
C VAL A 69 -1.61 0.02 3.37
N ALA A 70 -2.78 -0.34 3.88
CA ALA A 70 -3.44 -1.59 3.53
C ALA A 70 -3.94 -1.57 2.08
N LEU A 71 -4.57 -0.47 1.65
CA LEU A 71 -5.07 -0.30 0.29
C LEU A 71 -3.96 -0.34 -0.76
N ALA A 72 -2.74 0.11 -0.44
CA ALA A 72 -1.58 0.08 -1.32
C ALA A 72 -1.33 -1.27 -1.99
N TRP A 73 -1.71 -2.37 -1.33
CA TRP A 73 -1.52 -3.74 -1.81
C TRP A 73 -2.65 -4.25 -2.70
N ALA A 74 -3.79 -3.55 -2.76
CA ALA A 74 -4.96 -4.01 -3.50
C ALA A 74 -4.71 -4.15 -5.02
N PRO A 75 -4.04 -3.21 -5.70
CA PRO A 75 -3.73 -3.38 -7.13
C PRO A 75 -2.79 -4.56 -7.39
N LEU A 76 -1.80 -4.79 -6.50
CA LEU A 76 -0.85 -5.90 -6.64
C LEU A 76 -1.51 -7.26 -6.44
N ALA A 77 -2.60 -7.34 -5.67
CA ALA A 77 -3.28 -8.60 -5.40
C ALA A 77 -3.78 -9.28 -6.69
N ALA A 78 -4.16 -8.49 -7.70
CA ALA A 78 -4.60 -9.00 -9.00
C ALA A 78 -3.51 -9.80 -9.72
N ASP A 79 -2.24 -9.40 -9.63
CA ASP A 79 -1.11 -10.09 -10.26
C ASP A 79 -0.91 -11.49 -9.68
N TYR A 80 -1.22 -11.67 -8.39
CA TYR A 80 -1.00 -12.93 -7.68
C TYR A 80 -2.21 -13.86 -7.72
N TYR A 81 -3.44 -13.33 -7.78
CA TYR A 81 -4.63 -14.18 -7.82
C TYR A 81 -4.79 -14.98 -9.11
N VAL A 82 -4.11 -14.59 -10.21
CA VAL A 82 -4.09 -15.36 -11.46
C VAL A 82 -3.50 -16.77 -11.27
N TYR A 83 -2.66 -16.96 -10.25
CA TYR A 83 -2.05 -18.26 -9.95
C TYR A 83 -2.97 -19.20 -9.14
N TYR A 84 -4.08 -18.70 -8.61
CA TYR A 84 -5.02 -19.54 -7.87
C TYR A 84 -5.90 -20.34 -8.84
N PRO A 85 -6.19 -21.61 -8.53
CA PRO A 85 -7.08 -22.41 -9.38
C PRO A 85 -8.50 -21.81 -9.40
N PRO A 86 -9.19 -21.85 -10.55
CA PRO A 86 -10.50 -21.22 -10.73
C PRO A 86 -11.63 -21.88 -9.92
N THR A 87 -11.36 -23.04 -9.30
CA THR A 87 -12.32 -23.81 -8.49
C THR A 87 -12.49 -23.26 -7.07
N ILE A 88 -11.62 -22.34 -6.63
CA ILE A 88 -11.68 -21.78 -5.27
C ILE A 88 -12.84 -20.78 -5.16
N ARG A 89 -13.62 -20.92 -4.09
CA ARG A 89 -14.73 -20.01 -3.77
C ARG A 89 -14.19 -18.61 -3.43
N ARG A 90 -14.74 -17.57 -4.06
CA ARG A 90 -14.33 -16.16 -3.89
C ARG A 90 -14.23 -15.72 -2.43
N TRP A 91 -15.20 -16.11 -1.60
CA TRP A 91 -15.21 -15.73 -0.18
C TRP A 91 -14.00 -16.26 0.59
N ARG A 92 -13.50 -17.46 0.26
CA ARG A 92 -12.34 -18.06 0.94
C ARG A 92 -11.09 -17.26 0.66
N THR A 93 -10.86 -16.92 -0.61
CA THR A 93 -9.74 -16.06 -1.02
C THR A 93 -9.84 -14.70 -0.32
N TRP A 94 -11.02 -14.08 -0.32
CA TRP A 94 -11.25 -12.82 0.36
C TRP A 94 -10.97 -12.89 1.86
N SER A 95 -11.51 -13.88 2.59
CA SER A 95 -11.31 -14.00 4.03
C SER A 95 -9.86 -14.32 4.39
N MET A 96 -9.20 -15.21 3.65
CA MET A 96 -7.78 -15.53 3.89
C MET A 96 -6.89 -14.31 3.71
N THR A 97 -7.07 -13.55 2.62
CA THR A 97 -6.28 -12.34 2.38
C THR A 97 -6.59 -11.25 3.39
N THR A 98 -7.86 -11.04 3.73
CA THR A 98 -8.27 -10.00 4.68
C THR A 98 -7.74 -10.31 6.07
N ILE A 99 -7.92 -11.53 6.58
CA ILE A 99 -7.44 -11.91 7.92
C ILE A 99 -5.91 -11.87 7.98
N GLY A 100 -5.22 -12.44 6.98
CA GLY A 100 -3.76 -12.43 6.93
C GLY A 100 -3.18 -11.03 6.84
N GLY A 101 -3.73 -10.19 5.97
CA GLY A 101 -3.33 -8.79 5.81
C GLY A 101 -3.60 -7.97 7.07
N CYS A 102 -4.80 -8.06 7.64
CA CYS A 102 -5.15 -7.35 8.88
C CYS A 102 -4.24 -7.76 10.03
N LEU A 103 -3.98 -9.05 10.23
CA LEU A 103 -3.11 -9.51 11.32
C LEU A 103 -1.68 -8.97 11.18
N ALA A 104 -1.12 -9.02 9.97
CA ALA A 104 0.22 -8.51 9.69
C ALA A 104 0.31 -6.99 9.93
N MET A 105 -0.70 -6.23 9.50
CA MET A 105 -0.75 -4.77 9.69
C MET A 105 -0.96 -4.39 11.14
N ILE A 106 -1.84 -5.08 11.88
CA ILE A 106 -2.09 -4.81 13.30
C ILE A 106 -0.80 -4.96 14.11
N ILE A 107 -0.05 -6.06 13.93
CA ILE A 107 1.18 -6.31 14.67
C ILE A 107 2.21 -5.21 14.40
N THR A 108 2.41 -4.83 13.14
CA THR A 108 3.43 -3.85 12.73
C THR A 108 3.05 -2.42 13.11
N LEU A 109 1.78 -2.02 12.94
CA LEU A 109 1.29 -0.70 13.31
C LEU A 109 1.29 -0.49 14.83
N LEU A 110 0.81 -1.48 15.61
CA LEU A 110 0.82 -1.38 17.08
C LEU A 110 2.25 -1.29 17.63
N LEU A 111 3.18 -2.05 17.05
CA LEU A 111 4.59 -1.95 17.40
C LEU A 111 5.15 -0.54 17.10
N GLY A 112 4.83 0.02 15.93
CA GLY A 112 5.22 1.38 15.56
C GLY A 112 4.66 2.44 16.52
N VAL A 113 3.39 2.31 16.90
CA VAL A 113 2.75 3.19 17.90
C VAL A 113 3.44 3.07 19.26
N GLY A 114 3.74 1.86 19.72
CA GLY A 114 4.44 1.63 20.99
C GLY A 114 5.86 2.22 21.00
N LEU A 115 6.62 2.02 19.92
CA LEU A 115 7.95 2.62 19.79
C LEU A 115 7.87 4.16 19.79
N GLY A 116 6.90 4.73 19.08
CA GLY A 116 6.65 6.18 19.06
C GLY A 116 6.30 6.74 20.44
N SER A 117 5.46 6.05 21.22
CA SER A 117 5.13 6.49 22.59
C SER A 117 6.33 6.39 23.53
N GLY A 118 7.21 5.40 23.34
CA GLY A 118 8.47 5.27 24.07
C GLY A 118 9.42 6.45 23.87
N VAL A 119 9.47 7.04 22.66
CA VAL A 119 10.28 8.24 22.38
C VAL A 119 9.76 9.45 23.15
N ALA A 120 8.45 9.63 23.24
CA ALA A 120 7.85 10.76 23.94
C ALA A 120 8.14 10.76 25.45
N LYS A 121 8.34 9.57 26.04
CA LYS A 121 8.55 9.39 27.49
C LYS A 121 10.02 9.34 27.92
N ASN A 122 10.88 8.76 27.09
CA ASN A 122 12.27 8.49 27.47
C ASN A 122 13.24 9.49 26.80
N PRO A 123 13.89 10.40 27.57
CA PRO A 123 14.81 11.38 26.99
C PRO A 123 15.97 10.73 26.25
N LYS A 124 16.44 9.54 26.69
CA LYS A 124 17.49 8.78 26.00
C LYS A 124 17.05 8.32 24.61
N TRP A 125 15.78 7.98 24.44
CA TRP A 125 15.23 7.60 23.14
C TRP A 125 15.01 8.82 22.26
N ALA A 126 14.57 9.95 22.84
CA ALA A 126 14.48 11.22 22.15
C ALA A 126 15.84 11.72 21.63
N GLU A 127 16.91 11.56 22.40
CA GLU A 127 18.29 11.90 21.97
C GLU A 127 18.80 10.97 20.84
N THR A 128 18.41 9.70 20.88
CA THR A 128 18.81 8.72 19.85
C THR A 128 17.98 8.88 18.57
N TYR A 129 16.77 9.44 18.69
CA TYR A 129 15.83 9.57 17.58
C TYR A 129 16.19 10.78 16.71
N ASP A 130 16.77 10.50 15.55
CA ASP A 130 17.11 11.46 14.50
C ASP A 130 15.93 11.78 13.56
N GLY A 131 14.72 11.36 13.91
CA GLY A 131 13.55 11.43 13.04
C GLY A 131 13.34 10.19 12.18
N THR A 132 14.36 9.37 11.92
CA THR A 132 14.27 8.23 11.00
C THR A 132 13.66 6.97 11.64
N PRO A 133 13.02 6.08 10.86
CA PRO A 133 12.52 4.81 11.38
C PRO A 133 13.64 3.87 11.85
N ALA A 134 14.84 4.00 11.26
CA ALA A 134 15.99 3.17 11.59
C ALA A 134 16.52 3.48 13.00
N SER A 135 16.66 4.76 13.35
CA SER A 135 17.07 5.16 14.71
C SER A 135 16.04 4.76 15.76
N LEU A 136 14.75 4.81 15.42
CA LEU A 136 13.67 4.34 16.28
C LEU A 136 13.76 2.84 16.55
N LEU A 137 14.01 2.02 15.52
CA LEU A 137 14.25 0.58 15.68
C LEU A 137 15.49 0.31 16.55
N MET A 138 16.57 1.06 16.33
CA MET A 138 17.80 0.93 17.11
C MET A 138 17.59 1.30 18.57
N ALA A 139 16.79 2.33 18.86
CA ALA A 139 16.39 2.69 20.23
C ALA A 139 15.60 1.55 20.89
N GLY A 140 14.65 0.94 20.17
CA GLY A 140 13.87 -0.22 20.62
C GLY A 140 14.73 -1.45 20.96
N TYR A 141 15.81 -1.69 20.21
CA TYR A 141 16.77 -2.76 20.47
C TYR A 141 17.85 -2.42 21.50
N GLY A 142 17.92 -1.17 21.98
CA GLY A 142 19.02 -0.67 22.79
C GLY A 142 19.30 -1.47 24.07
N ARG A 143 18.28 -2.12 24.64
CA ARG A 143 18.43 -2.96 25.85
C ARG A 143 19.18 -4.28 25.62
N LEU A 144 19.23 -4.77 24.37
CA LEU A 144 19.88 -6.05 24.03
C LEU A 144 21.34 -5.90 23.59
N GLY A 145 21.88 -4.68 23.62
CA GLY A 145 23.28 -4.41 23.28
C GLY A 145 23.68 -4.98 21.92
N GLY A 146 24.69 -5.84 21.89
CA GLY A 146 25.20 -6.45 20.65
C GLY A 146 24.18 -7.33 19.91
N PHE A 147 23.35 -8.08 20.63
CA PHE A 147 22.32 -8.92 20.01
C PHE A 147 21.20 -8.07 19.39
N GLY A 148 20.88 -6.92 19.98
CA GLY A 148 19.93 -5.97 19.41
C GLY A 148 20.35 -5.45 18.03
N LYS A 149 21.64 -5.16 17.84
CA LYS A 149 22.19 -4.76 16.53
C LYS A 149 22.05 -5.86 15.48
N PHE A 150 22.24 -7.12 15.88
CA PHE A 150 22.04 -8.27 14.98
C PHE A 150 20.57 -8.42 14.58
N CYS A 151 19.62 -8.27 15.51
CA CYS A 151 18.19 -8.25 15.19
C CYS A 151 17.81 -7.09 14.27
N ALA A 152 18.36 -5.89 14.49
CA ALA A 152 18.16 -4.74 13.61
C ALA A 152 18.65 -5.02 12.18
N PHE A 153 19.80 -5.66 12.03
CA PHE A 153 20.33 -6.09 10.73
C PHE A 153 19.36 -7.05 10.02
N ILE A 154 18.85 -8.07 10.71
CA ILE A 154 17.84 -8.99 10.12
C ILE A 154 16.62 -8.20 9.65
N ASN A 155 16.14 -7.26 10.45
CA ASN A 155 14.97 -6.44 10.10
C ASN A 155 15.21 -5.64 8.81
N VAL A 156 16.38 -5.03 8.65
CA VAL A 156 16.76 -4.30 7.42
C VAL A 156 16.84 -5.25 6.22
N VAL A 157 17.42 -6.44 6.38
CA VAL A 157 17.50 -7.44 5.29
C VAL A 157 16.10 -7.91 4.88
N THR A 158 15.16 -8.03 5.81
CA THR A 158 13.77 -8.39 5.47
C THR A 158 13.04 -7.29 4.70
N VAL A 159 13.36 -6.01 4.90
CA VAL A 159 12.80 -4.93 4.07
C VAL A 159 13.22 -5.08 2.60
N VAL A 160 14.40 -5.65 2.34
CA VAL A 160 14.83 -5.95 0.96
C VAL A 160 13.97 -7.08 0.37
N SER A 161 13.68 -8.13 1.16
CA SER A 161 12.86 -9.25 0.68
C SER A 161 11.39 -8.87 0.47
N SER A 162 10.86 -7.93 1.24
CA SER A 162 9.48 -7.42 1.08
C SER A 162 9.27 -6.58 -0.18
N ASN A 163 10.35 -6.05 -0.78
CA ASN A 163 10.29 -5.31 -2.05
C ASN A 163 10.24 -6.22 -3.28
N ALA A 164 10.66 -7.49 -3.17
CA ALA A 164 10.71 -8.41 -4.30
C ALA A 164 9.34 -8.63 -4.99
N PRO A 165 8.21 -8.76 -4.27
CA PRO A 165 6.88 -8.79 -4.88
C PRO A 165 6.57 -7.53 -5.71
N GLY A 166 6.91 -6.34 -5.20
CA GLY A 166 6.68 -5.07 -5.90
C GLY A 166 7.45 -5.00 -7.22
N SER A 167 8.72 -5.38 -7.21
CA SER A 167 9.55 -5.43 -8.43
C SER A 167 9.02 -6.44 -9.46
N TYR A 168 8.43 -7.55 -9.00
CA TYR A 168 7.79 -8.53 -9.88
C TYR A 168 6.53 -7.96 -10.54
N SER A 169 5.62 -7.40 -9.75
CA SER A 169 4.39 -6.78 -10.24
C SER A 169 4.67 -5.69 -11.28
N MET A 170 5.65 -4.84 -11.03
CA MET A 170 5.98 -3.77 -11.96
C MET A 170 6.58 -4.29 -13.28
N ALA A 171 7.38 -5.36 -13.27
CA ALA A 171 7.81 -6.00 -14.52
C ALA A 171 6.61 -6.51 -15.35
N MET A 172 5.59 -7.06 -14.68
CA MET A 172 4.34 -7.47 -15.32
C MET A 172 3.55 -6.27 -15.87
N ASN A 173 3.50 -5.16 -15.14
CA ASN A 173 2.86 -3.92 -15.62
C ASN A 173 3.54 -3.36 -16.88
N PHE A 174 4.88 -3.35 -16.96
CA PHE A 174 5.59 -2.93 -18.18
C PHE A 174 5.24 -3.80 -19.39
N GLN A 175 5.09 -5.12 -19.19
CA GLN A 175 4.69 -6.02 -20.26
C GLN A 175 3.23 -5.80 -20.71
N MET A 176 2.36 -5.26 -19.85
CA MET A 176 0.98 -4.91 -20.20
C MET A 176 0.85 -3.62 -21.03
N LEU A 177 1.86 -2.73 -21.04
CA LEU A 177 1.80 -1.46 -21.78
C LEU A 177 1.82 -1.63 -23.32
N GLY A 178 2.26 -2.77 -23.83
CA GLY A 178 2.13 -3.07 -25.25
C GLY A 178 2.92 -4.27 -25.76
N ASN A 179 2.60 -4.67 -27.00
CA ASN A 179 3.16 -5.85 -27.68
C ASN A 179 4.69 -5.80 -27.90
N VAL A 180 5.30 -4.62 -27.85
CA VAL A 180 6.76 -4.47 -27.95
C VAL A 180 7.42 -4.86 -26.64
N TRP A 181 6.86 -4.39 -25.52
CA TRP A 181 7.40 -4.62 -24.17
C TRP A 181 7.18 -6.05 -23.68
N SER A 182 6.12 -6.73 -24.15
CA SER A 182 5.86 -8.14 -23.83
C SER A 182 6.91 -9.12 -24.38
N LYS A 183 7.68 -8.72 -25.40
CA LYS A 183 8.76 -9.54 -25.99
C LYS A 183 10.03 -9.56 -25.14
N ILE A 184 10.19 -8.62 -24.22
CA ILE A 184 11.39 -8.51 -23.38
C ILE A 184 11.24 -9.46 -22.18
N PRO A 185 12.26 -10.30 -21.89
CA PRO A 185 12.24 -11.19 -20.73
C PRO A 185 12.06 -10.43 -19.42
N ARG A 186 11.24 -10.96 -18.52
CA ARG A 186 10.93 -10.37 -17.21
C ARG A 186 12.15 -9.99 -16.37
N PRO A 187 13.22 -10.81 -16.28
CA PRO A 187 14.39 -10.46 -15.49
C PRO A 187 15.02 -9.12 -15.89
N VAL A 188 14.94 -8.73 -17.16
CA VAL A 188 15.49 -7.46 -17.66
C VAL A 188 14.76 -6.28 -17.03
N PHE A 189 13.43 -6.30 -16.97
CA PHE A 189 12.64 -5.24 -16.34
C PHE A 189 12.87 -5.19 -14.82
N THR A 190 12.93 -6.35 -14.16
CA THR A 190 13.16 -6.44 -12.72
C THR A 190 14.54 -5.89 -12.34
N VAL A 191 15.59 -6.25 -13.10
CA VAL A 191 16.97 -5.74 -12.87
C VAL A 191 17.04 -4.24 -13.17
N THR A 192 16.52 -3.81 -14.31
CA THR A 192 16.55 -2.40 -14.72
C THR A 192 15.89 -1.52 -13.66
N THR A 193 14.73 -1.94 -13.16
CA THR A 193 14.06 -1.13 -12.16
C THR A 193 14.73 -1.20 -10.80
N THR A 194 15.30 -2.36 -10.43
CA THR A 194 16.18 -2.45 -9.25
C THR A 194 17.29 -1.42 -9.30
N VAL A 195 17.96 -1.30 -10.44
CA VAL A 195 19.01 -0.28 -10.63
C VAL A 195 18.43 1.14 -10.52
N ILE A 196 17.29 1.42 -11.13
CA ILE A 196 16.66 2.76 -11.10
C ILE A 196 16.29 3.15 -9.66
N TYR A 197 15.52 2.34 -8.94
CA TYR A 197 15.13 2.71 -7.58
C TYR A 197 16.32 2.70 -6.62
N THR A 198 17.35 1.87 -6.84
CA THR A 198 18.59 1.91 -6.05
C THR A 198 19.36 3.21 -6.32
N ALA A 199 19.47 3.66 -7.57
CA ALA A 199 20.09 4.93 -7.90
C ALA A 199 19.34 6.12 -7.25
N CYS A 200 18.00 6.11 -7.32
CA CYS A 200 17.16 7.08 -6.62
C CYS A 200 17.33 7.00 -5.10
N ALA A 201 17.45 5.80 -4.53
CA ALA A 201 17.66 5.60 -3.09
C ALA A 201 19.02 6.17 -2.63
N ILE A 202 20.07 5.99 -3.43
CA ILE A 202 21.40 6.52 -3.14
C ILE A 202 21.40 8.05 -3.26
N GLY A 203 20.85 8.60 -4.34
CA GLY A 203 20.82 10.05 -4.58
C GLY A 203 19.89 10.81 -3.64
N GLY A 204 18.80 10.18 -3.19
CA GLY A 204 17.81 10.79 -2.31
C GLY A 204 17.99 10.51 -0.83
N ARG A 205 19.05 9.79 -0.41
CA ARG A 205 19.22 9.26 0.96
C ARG A 205 18.92 10.27 2.09
N ASP A 206 19.23 11.55 1.86
CA ASP A 206 19.14 12.61 2.86
C ASP A 206 17.72 13.23 2.94
N PHE A 207 16.88 13.08 1.89
CA PHE A 207 15.52 13.67 1.82
C PHE A 207 14.41 12.64 1.59
N LEU A 208 14.75 11.38 1.28
CA LEU A 208 13.80 10.32 0.94
C LEU A 208 12.74 10.15 2.02
N TYR A 209 13.13 10.21 3.28
CA TYR A 209 12.21 9.97 4.37
C TYR A 209 11.11 11.04 4.45
N ASP A 210 11.46 12.31 4.26
CA ASP A 210 10.48 13.41 4.26
C ASP A 210 9.58 13.37 3.02
N ILE A 211 10.15 13.00 1.87
CA ILE A 211 9.38 12.73 0.65
C ILE A 211 8.39 11.57 0.90
N PHE A 212 8.85 10.45 1.48
CA PHE A 212 8.00 9.29 1.74
C PHE A 212 6.85 9.60 2.70
N LYS A 213 7.10 10.36 3.78
CA LYS A 213 6.03 10.79 4.70
C LYS A 213 4.90 11.52 3.99
N SER A 214 5.26 12.42 3.08
CA SER A 214 4.30 13.29 2.38
C SER A 214 3.65 12.58 1.19
N PHE A 215 4.33 11.61 0.59
CA PHE A 215 3.86 10.88 -0.59
C PHE A 215 2.99 9.67 -0.25
N LEU A 216 3.21 9.04 0.92
CA LEU A 216 2.49 7.83 1.31
C LEU A 216 0.95 8.03 1.37
N PRO A 217 0.41 9.13 1.92
CA PRO A 217 -1.04 9.39 1.88
C PRO A 217 -1.55 9.60 0.45
N LEU A 218 -0.72 10.20 -0.41
CA LEU A 218 -1.05 10.46 -1.81
C LEU A 218 -1.25 9.15 -2.60
N ILE A 219 -0.47 8.10 -2.26
CA ILE A 219 -0.68 6.74 -2.78
C ILE A 219 -2.07 6.23 -2.36
N GLY A 220 -2.47 6.44 -1.11
CA GLY A 220 -3.79 6.06 -0.61
C GLY A 220 -4.93 6.73 -1.39
N TYR A 221 -4.79 8.01 -1.75
CA TYR A 221 -5.84 8.77 -2.44
C TYR A 221 -6.17 8.22 -3.82
N TRP A 222 -5.16 7.97 -4.66
CA TRP A 222 -5.43 7.48 -6.01
C TRP A 222 -5.94 6.03 -5.99
N ILE A 223 -5.48 5.24 -5.01
CA ILE A 223 -5.91 3.84 -4.88
C ILE A 223 -7.35 3.76 -4.41
N ILE A 224 -7.80 4.61 -3.47
CA ILE A 224 -9.20 4.57 -3.07
C ILE A 224 -10.11 4.99 -4.23
N ILE A 225 -9.71 5.97 -5.03
CA ILE A 225 -10.43 6.39 -6.25
C ILE A 225 -10.52 5.22 -7.24
N TRP A 226 -9.38 4.59 -7.55
CA TRP A 226 -9.31 3.43 -8.43
C TRP A 226 -10.15 2.26 -7.90
N PHE A 227 -10.06 1.98 -6.60
CA PHE A 227 -10.81 0.92 -5.93
C PHE A 227 -12.31 1.16 -6.06
N THR A 228 -12.79 2.39 -5.81
CA THR A 228 -14.20 2.76 -5.97
C THR A 228 -14.68 2.50 -7.38
N ILE A 229 -13.94 2.95 -8.40
CA ILE A 229 -14.30 2.73 -9.82
C ILE A 229 -14.42 1.23 -10.11
N VAL A 230 -13.44 0.43 -9.70
CA VAL A 230 -13.43 -1.02 -9.93
C VAL A 230 -14.56 -1.71 -9.17
N ALA A 231 -14.79 -1.34 -7.92
CA ALA A 231 -15.85 -1.89 -7.09
C ALA A 231 -17.24 -1.58 -7.66
N GLU A 232 -17.47 -0.35 -8.13
CA GLU A 232 -18.73 0.05 -8.74
C GLU A 232 -18.96 -0.63 -10.10
N GLU A 233 -17.93 -0.75 -10.94
CA GLU A 233 -18.01 -1.51 -12.18
C GLU A 233 -18.38 -2.97 -11.91
N ASP A 234 -17.76 -3.62 -10.92
CA ASP A 234 -18.04 -5.02 -10.55
C ASP A 234 -19.44 -5.19 -9.94
N LEU A 235 -19.79 -4.36 -8.95
CA LEU A 235 -21.01 -4.53 -8.13
C LEU A 235 -22.28 -3.98 -8.80
N ILE A 236 -22.19 -2.91 -9.58
CA ILE A 236 -23.35 -2.25 -10.21
C ILE A 236 -23.53 -2.73 -11.65
N PHE A 237 -22.47 -2.68 -12.46
CA PHE A 237 -22.59 -2.88 -13.91
C PHE A 237 -22.33 -4.33 -14.36
N ARG A 238 -21.44 -5.06 -13.68
CA ARG A 238 -21.01 -6.41 -14.08
C ARG A 238 -21.54 -7.54 -13.22
N ARG A 239 -22.24 -7.24 -12.12
CA ARG A 239 -22.81 -8.23 -11.20
C ARG A 239 -23.67 -9.29 -11.88
N SER A 240 -24.42 -8.93 -12.92
CA SER A 240 -25.27 -9.84 -13.70
C SER A 240 -24.66 -10.33 -15.01
N LYS A 241 -23.71 -9.57 -15.60
CA LYS A 241 -23.14 -9.87 -16.93
C LYS A 241 -21.85 -10.70 -16.89
N GLY A 242 -21.09 -10.62 -15.79
CA GLY A 242 -19.78 -11.27 -15.67
C GLY A 242 -18.70 -10.64 -16.56
N TYR A 243 -17.57 -11.34 -16.69
CA TYR A 243 -16.43 -10.94 -17.51
C TYR A 243 -16.27 -11.88 -18.70
N ASP A 244 -16.18 -11.33 -19.91
CA ASP A 244 -15.81 -12.08 -21.12
C ASP A 244 -14.28 -12.19 -21.22
N TRP A 245 -13.76 -13.30 -20.72
CA TRP A 245 -12.32 -13.59 -20.75
C TRP A 245 -11.80 -13.89 -22.16
N SER A 246 -12.67 -14.15 -23.15
CA SER A 246 -12.22 -14.39 -24.54
C SER A 246 -11.82 -13.11 -25.26
N ALA A 247 -12.36 -11.97 -24.81
CA ALA A 247 -12.18 -10.65 -25.41
C ALA A 247 -11.16 -9.77 -24.68
N TRP A 248 -10.39 -10.31 -23.73
CA TRP A 248 -9.55 -9.53 -22.81
C TRP A 248 -8.48 -8.66 -23.52
N ASN A 249 -7.99 -9.09 -24.69
CA ASN A 249 -6.98 -8.36 -25.47
C ASN A 249 -7.56 -7.67 -26.73
N CYS A 250 -8.88 -7.51 -26.79
CA CYS A 250 -9.56 -6.90 -27.93
C CYS A 250 -10.01 -5.48 -27.58
N ARG A 251 -9.22 -4.47 -27.95
CA ARG A 251 -9.54 -3.04 -27.70
C ARG A 251 -10.96 -2.63 -28.11
N GLN A 252 -11.48 -3.23 -29.17
CA GLN A 252 -12.83 -2.95 -29.69
C GLN A 252 -13.96 -3.56 -28.84
N ARG A 253 -13.68 -4.50 -27.94
CA ARG A 253 -14.67 -5.12 -27.06
C ARG A 253 -14.57 -4.62 -25.62
N LEU A 254 -13.50 -3.90 -25.31
CA LEU A 254 -13.28 -3.29 -24.01
C LEU A 254 -14.00 -1.94 -23.91
N PRO A 255 -14.44 -1.53 -22.70
CA PRO A 255 -14.95 -0.19 -22.47
C PRO A 255 -13.90 0.86 -22.82
N VAL A 256 -14.34 2.00 -23.33
CA VAL A 256 -13.43 3.09 -23.78
C VAL A 256 -12.72 3.72 -22.59
N GLY A 257 -13.35 3.70 -21.41
CA GLY A 257 -12.74 4.13 -20.15
C GLY A 257 -12.83 5.64 -19.93
N VAL A 258 -13.62 6.35 -20.72
CA VAL A 258 -13.78 7.81 -20.59
C VAL A 258 -14.51 8.13 -19.28
N ALA A 259 -15.54 7.36 -18.93
CA ALA A 259 -16.24 7.52 -17.66
C ALA A 259 -15.31 7.29 -16.46
N ALA A 260 -14.46 6.26 -16.53
CA ALA A 260 -13.49 5.96 -15.50
C ALA A 260 -12.41 7.05 -15.38
N ALA A 261 -11.89 7.55 -16.51
CA ALA A 261 -10.90 8.62 -16.52
C ALA A 261 -11.46 9.93 -15.94
N LEU A 262 -12.67 10.32 -16.34
CA LEU A 262 -13.32 11.52 -15.80
C LEU A 262 -13.63 11.38 -14.31
N ALA A 263 -14.16 10.24 -13.87
CA ALA A 263 -14.39 9.98 -12.45
C ALA A 263 -13.08 9.99 -11.64
N PHE A 264 -12.00 9.46 -12.22
CA PHE A 264 -10.68 9.49 -11.59
C PHE A 264 -10.17 10.92 -11.39
N LEU A 265 -10.30 11.78 -12.40
CA LEU A 265 -9.93 13.21 -12.30
C LEU A 265 -10.79 13.95 -11.27
N VAL A 266 -12.09 13.68 -11.23
CA VAL A 266 -13.00 14.29 -10.25
C VAL A 266 -12.70 13.80 -8.83
N GLY A 267 -12.39 12.52 -8.66
CA GLY A 267 -11.91 11.96 -7.41
C GLY A 267 -10.64 12.67 -6.92
N TRP A 268 -9.70 12.93 -7.82
CA TRP A 268 -8.49 13.69 -7.51
C TRP A 268 -8.79 15.12 -7.09
N ALA A 269 -9.72 15.80 -7.77
CA ALA A 269 -10.16 17.13 -7.35
C ALA A 269 -10.73 17.09 -5.91
N GLY A 270 -11.55 16.09 -5.58
CA GLY A 270 -12.06 15.87 -4.22
C GLY A 270 -10.93 15.64 -3.21
N ALA A 271 -9.97 14.78 -3.53
CA ALA A 271 -8.82 14.49 -2.67
C ALA A 271 -7.96 15.74 -2.44
N ILE A 272 -7.70 16.53 -3.48
CA ILE A 272 -6.92 17.78 -3.39
C ILE A 272 -7.61 18.79 -2.47
N ILE A 273 -8.93 18.89 -2.53
CA ILE A 273 -9.67 19.85 -1.70
C ILE A 273 -9.61 19.48 -0.20
N GLY A 274 -9.52 18.17 0.11
CA GLY A 274 -9.53 17.64 1.48
C GLY A 274 -8.16 17.24 2.06
N MET A 275 -7.09 17.22 1.27
CA MET A 275 -5.79 16.78 1.77
C MET A 275 -5.19 17.78 2.75
N ASP A 276 -4.47 17.26 3.74
CA ASP A 276 -3.61 18.04 4.62
C ASP A 276 -2.22 17.39 4.65
N GLN A 277 -1.34 17.88 3.78
CA GLN A 277 0.00 17.34 3.56
C GLN A 277 1.04 18.44 3.67
N ALA A 278 2.30 18.07 3.92
CA ALA A 278 3.38 19.04 4.12
C ALA A 278 3.58 20.02 2.95
N TYR A 279 3.26 19.60 1.72
CA TYR A 279 3.40 20.42 0.50
C TYR A 279 2.14 21.22 0.16
N TYR A 280 0.96 20.79 0.61
CA TYR A 280 -0.31 21.41 0.29
C TYR A 280 -1.39 21.02 1.29
N THR A 281 -2.10 22.02 1.79
CA THR A 281 -3.33 21.82 2.56
C THR A 281 -4.50 22.40 1.78
N GLY A 282 -5.48 21.56 1.48
CA GLY A 282 -6.71 21.93 0.80
C GLY A 282 -7.63 22.78 1.68
N PRO A 283 -8.55 23.54 1.06
CA PRO A 283 -9.42 24.46 1.79
C PRO A 283 -10.34 23.76 2.81
N ILE A 284 -10.77 22.52 2.54
CA ILE A 284 -11.57 21.75 3.51
C ILE A 284 -10.67 21.25 4.65
N GLY A 285 -9.45 20.81 4.36
CA GLY A 285 -8.48 20.42 5.39
C GLY A 285 -8.14 21.57 6.34
N LYS A 286 -7.98 22.80 5.82
CA LYS A 286 -7.75 24.02 6.61
C LYS A 286 -8.95 24.44 7.46
N ALA A 287 -10.16 24.16 6.99
CA ALA A 287 -11.39 24.53 7.70
C ALA A 287 -11.63 23.69 8.96
N VAL A 288 -11.00 22.51 9.07
CA VAL A 288 -11.09 21.65 10.25
C VAL A 288 -10.08 22.12 11.30
N ASN A 289 -10.57 22.51 12.47
CA ASN A 289 -9.73 22.86 13.61
C ASN A 289 -8.78 21.70 13.94
N GLY A 290 -7.48 21.95 13.84
CA GLY A 290 -6.43 20.96 14.14
C GLY A 290 -5.78 20.26 12.95
N GLY A 291 -6.21 20.54 11.71
CA GLY A 291 -5.67 19.92 10.50
C GLY A 291 -6.07 18.46 10.38
N CYS A 292 -6.97 18.15 9.46
CA CYS A 292 -7.40 16.78 9.21
C CYS A 292 -7.24 16.43 7.74
N ASP A 293 -6.48 15.38 7.48
CA ASP A 293 -6.39 14.80 6.15
C ASP A 293 -7.65 14.01 5.81
N LEU A 294 -8.49 14.61 4.96
CA LEU A 294 -9.73 14.05 4.44
C LEU A 294 -9.61 13.60 2.98
N GLY A 295 -8.40 13.57 2.41
CA GLY A 295 -8.17 13.32 0.99
C GLY A 295 -8.75 11.97 0.52
N ILE A 296 -8.55 10.90 1.29
CA ILE A 296 -9.10 9.56 1.00
C ILE A 296 -10.63 9.59 0.95
N TRP A 297 -11.25 10.23 1.94
CA TRP A 297 -12.70 10.20 2.12
C TRP A 297 -13.43 11.03 1.06
N LEU A 298 -12.90 12.21 0.75
CA LEU A 298 -13.44 13.04 -0.33
C LEU A 298 -13.16 12.42 -1.70
N GLY A 299 -11.96 11.87 -1.91
CA GLY A 299 -11.65 11.14 -3.13
C GLY A 299 -12.60 9.96 -3.35
N PHE A 300 -12.86 9.16 -2.33
CA PHE A 300 -13.86 8.09 -2.34
C PHE A 300 -15.26 8.63 -2.67
N GLY A 301 -15.75 9.63 -1.92
CA GLY A 301 -17.11 10.12 -2.04
C GLY A 301 -17.40 10.77 -3.39
N PHE A 302 -16.50 11.60 -3.90
CA PHE A 302 -16.65 12.27 -5.19
C PHE A 302 -16.65 11.24 -6.33
N THR A 303 -15.76 10.26 -6.26
CA THR A 303 -15.69 9.20 -7.27
C THR A 303 -16.95 8.35 -7.26
N ALA A 304 -17.42 7.95 -6.07
CA ALA A 304 -18.61 7.11 -5.93
C ALA A 304 -19.90 7.80 -6.41
N LEU A 305 -19.98 9.12 -6.30
CA LEU A 305 -21.13 9.88 -6.80
C LEU A 305 -21.07 10.08 -8.32
N VAL A 306 -19.89 10.26 -8.90
CA VAL A 306 -19.72 10.67 -10.30
C VAL A 306 -19.55 9.50 -11.26
N PHE A 307 -18.93 8.40 -10.84
CA PHE A 307 -18.69 7.26 -11.73
C PHE A 307 -19.98 6.57 -12.20
N PRO A 308 -20.97 6.24 -11.34
CA PRO A 308 -22.19 5.56 -11.79
C PRO A 308 -22.99 6.31 -12.88
N PRO A 309 -23.28 7.62 -12.76
CA PRO A 309 -24.00 8.34 -13.83
C PRO A 309 -23.18 8.45 -15.11
N LEU A 310 -21.87 8.71 -15.02
CA LEU A 310 -21.00 8.78 -16.20
C LEU A 310 -20.92 7.43 -16.94
N ARG A 311 -20.79 6.32 -16.19
CA ARG A 311 -20.74 4.98 -16.79
C ARG A 311 -22.06 4.60 -17.44
N LYS A 312 -23.19 4.97 -16.83
CA LYS A 312 -24.52 4.79 -17.44
C LYS A 312 -24.68 5.59 -18.74
N LEU A 313 -24.10 6.79 -18.81
CA LEU A 313 -24.08 7.60 -20.04
C LEU A 313 -23.18 6.97 -21.11
N GLU A 314 -21.98 6.53 -20.75
CA GLU A 314 -21.05 5.85 -21.66
C GLU A 314 -21.69 4.61 -22.30
N LEU A 315 -22.38 3.79 -21.48
CA LEU A 315 -23.12 2.63 -21.96
C LEU A 315 -24.29 2.99 -22.89
N ARG A 316 -24.93 4.14 -22.70
CA ARG A 316 -26.03 4.60 -23.58
C ARG A 316 -25.53 5.14 -24.92
N VAL A 317 -24.42 5.87 -24.92
CA VAL A 317 -23.90 6.55 -26.12
C VAL A 317 -23.02 5.63 -26.95
N ILE A 318 -22.14 4.85 -26.31
CA ILE A 318 -21.12 4.04 -26.99
C ILE A 318 -21.54 2.57 -27.06
N GLY A 319 -22.43 2.12 -26.18
CA GLY A 319 -22.91 0.72 -26.14
C GLY A 319 -21.94 -0.28 -25.50
N ARG A 320 -20.80 0.18 -24.95
CA ARG A 320 -19.76 -0.63 -24.29
C ARG A 320 -19.04 0.12 -23.17
#